data_AF-A0A9D6SM39-F1
#
_entry.id   AF-A0A9D6SM39-F1
#
_cell.length_a   1.000
_cell.length_b   1.000
_cell.length_c   1.000
_cell.angle_alpha   90.00
_cell.angle_beta   90.00
_cell.angle_gamma   90.00
#
_symmetry.space_group_name_H-M   'P 1'
#
loop_
_entity.id
_entity.type
_entity.pdbx_description
1 polymer ?
#
loop_
_entity_poly.entity_id
_entity_poly.type
_entity_poly.pdbx_seq_one_letter_code
_entity_poly.pdbx_strand_id
1 'polypeptide(L)'
;MTADTVTSDKIISRKDGAIGWLIFNNPERRNAFSLEMSEAAGRVLEDFSRDNAIRVVILRGAGDKAFISGGDISKFERQLSTPEARVNWENVTFHARNLLATLEKPTIAMIRGYCLGGGMGWALNCDLRICSEDAKFGIPAAKLSIGYGADGIRQLMDHVGPSTAKEILYTARQYSAQEALRLGLVNQVVPAAELESFVRSYAEDIANNAPLAILNAKTAVNELVKDPVDRNMALVAKRAAEVTGSQDHIEGRQAFLEKRKPVFTGK
;
A
#
# COMPACT_ATOMS: atom_id res chain seq x y z
N MET A 1 -2.85 24.14 -8.98
CA MET A 1 -1.95 24.06 -7.82
C MET A 1 -2.76 23.54 -6.65
N THR A 2 -2.70 22.24 -6.37
CA THR A 2 -3.25 21.68 -5.14
C THR A 2 -2.25 21.90 -4.02
N ALA A 3 -2.72 22.33 -2.85
CA ALA A 3 -1.87 22.61 -1.71
C ALA A 3 -1.35 21.28 -1.13
N ASP A 4 -0.03 21.15 -0.99
CA ASP A 4 0.57 20.13 -0.16
C ASP A 4 0.21 20.42 1.30
N THR A 5 -0.46 19.49 1.96
CA THR A 5 -0.71 19.60 3.41
C THR A 5 0.36 18.79 4.11
N VAL A 6 1.34 19.49 4.68
CA VAL A 6 2.38 18.86 5.51
C VAL A 6 1.72 18.40 6.81
N THR A 7 1.58 17.09 6.97
CA THR A 7 1.02 16.47 8.18
C THR A 7 2.09 16.30 9.27
N SER A 8 3.36 16.13 8.85
CA SER A 8 4.59 16.36 9.62
C SER A 8 5.77 16.55 8.66
N ASP A 9 6.94 17.03 9.13
CA ASP A 9 8.14 17.19 8.28
C ASP A 9 8.56 15.87 7.59
N LYS A 10 8.14 14.72 8.12
CA LYS A 10 8.55 13.38 7.67
C LYS A 10 7.47 12.57 6.96
N ILE A 11 6.22 13.03 6.95
CA ILE A 11 5.13 12.47 6.15
C ILE A 11 4.41 13.61 5.45
N ILE A 12 4.49 13.62 4.12
CA ILE A 12 3.80 14.62 3.29
C ILE A 12 2.53 13.98 2.74
N SER A 13 1.41 14.69 2.90
CA SER A 13 0.15 14.37 2.22
C SER A 13 -0.07 15.37 1.08
N ARG A 14 -0.41 14.86 -0.10
CA ARG A 14 -0.74 15.70 -1.27
C ARG A 14 -1.99 15.16 -1.94
N LYS A 15 -2.89 16.06 -2.33
CA LYS A 15 -4.06 15.72 -3.15
C LYS A 15 -3.82 16.17 -4.58
N ASP A 16 -4.16 15.35 -5.55
CA ASP A 16 -4.01 15.67 -6.96
C ASP A 16 -5.19 15.09 -7.74
N GLY A 17 -6.20 15.93 -7.96
CA GLY A 17 -7.51 15.48 -8.43
C GLY A 17 -8.08 14.41 -7.51
N ALA A 18 -8.31 13.23 -8.07
CA ALA A 18 -8.85 12.06 -7.37
C ALA A 18 -7.80 11.22 -6.63
N ILE A 19 -6.53 11.61 -6.66
CA ILE A 19 -5.41 10.83 -6.13
C ILE A 19 -4.91 11.44 -4.82
N GLY A 20 -4.85 10.63 -3.77
CA GLY A 20 -4.20 10.95 -2.51
C GLY A 20 -2.78 10.40 -2.48
N TRP A 21 -1.77 11.25 -2.28
CA TRP A 21 -0.37 10.85 -2.19
C TRP A 21 0.08 10.85 -0.73
N LEU A 22 0.57 9.70 -0.25
CA LEU A 22 1.23 9.55 1.03
C LEU A 22 2.73 9.34 0.79
N ILE A 23 3.53 10.31 1.24
CA ILE A 23 4.96 10.37 0.91
C ILE A 23 5.79 10.23 2.19
N PHE A 24 6.58 9.17 2.27
CA PHE A 24 7.58 9.00 3.32
C PHE A 24 8.77 9.93 3.04
N ASN A 25 8.97 10.94 3.89
CA ASN A 25 9.92 12.03 3.66
C ASN A 25 11.07 12.00 4.68
N ASN A 26 11.99 11.06 4.51
CA ASN A 26 13.23 10.98 5.27
C ASN A 26 14.38 10.52 4.34
N PRO A 27 14.60 11.20 3.20
CA PRO A 27 15.48 10.73 2.12
C PRO A 27 16.94 10.56 2.58
N GLU A 28 17.40 11.37 3.51
CA GLU A 28 18.74 11.33 4.11
C GLU A 28 19.00 10.02 4.88
N ARG A 29 17.95 9.35 5.37
CA ARG A 29 18.00 8.01 5.94
C ARG A 29 17.33 6.96 5.04
N ARG A 30 17.25 7.21 3.72
CA ARG A 30 16.62 6.30 2.75
C ARG A 30 15.18 5.94 3.13
N ASN A 31 14.45 6.93 3.63
CA ASN A 31 13.08 6.81 4.09
C ASN A 31 12.88 5.74 5.17
N ALA A 32 13.90 5.46 5.99
CA ALA A 32 13.75 4.61 7.15
C ALA A 32 12.64 5.17 8.06
N PHE A 33 11.61 4.37 8.33
CA PHE A 33 10.43 4.85 9.03
C PHE A 33 10.62 4.80 10.54
N SER A 34 10.11 5.82 11.21
CA SER A 34 10.04 5.89 12.67
C SER A 34 8.61 5.68 13.17
N LEU A 35 8.43 5.56 14.49
CA LEU A 35 7.12 5.51 15.13
C LEU A 35 6.26 6.72 14.75
N GLU A 36 6.83 7.93 14.88
CA GLU A 36 6.22 9.20 14.52
C GLU A 36 5.73 9.21 13.06
N MET A 37 6.53 8.67 12.13
CA MET A 37 6.15 8.55 10.73
C MET A 37 4.99 7.57 10.53
N SER A 38 4.95 6.49 11.31
CA SER A 38 3.86 5.51 11.24
C SER A 38 2.55 6.10 11.77
N GLU A 39 2.59 6.85 12.86
CA GLU A 39 1.42 7.57 13.40
C GLU A 39 0.93 8.65 12.43
N ALA A 40 1.84 9.44 11.86
CA ALA A 40 1.50 10.46 10.88
C ALA A 40 0.91 9.84 9.60
N ALA A 41 1.47 8.72 9.13
CA ALA A 41 0.91 7.97 8.01
C ALA A 41 -0.51 7.45 8.32
N GLY A 42 -0.75 6.95 9.53
CA GLY A 42 -2.08 6.55 9.98
C GLY A 42 -3.11 7.70 9.89
N ARG A 43 -2.76 8.89 10.40
CA ARG A 43 -3.61 10.09 10.30
C ARG A 43 -3.93 10.47 8.86
N VAL A 44 -2.93 10.44 7.97
CA VAL A 44 -3.13 10.72 6.54
C VAL A 44 -4.05 9.69 5.88
N LEU A 45 -3.91 8.40 6.21
CA LEU A 45 -4.78 7.35 5.68
C LEU A 45 -6.23 7.52 6.14
N GLU A 46 -6.46 7.92 7.38
CA GLU A 46 -7.81 8.25 7.88
C GLU A 46 -8.41 9.47 7.17
N ASP A 47 -7.61 10.52 6.96
CA ASP A 47 -8.04 11.72 6.22
C ASP A 47 -8.40 11.37 4.77
N PHE A 48 -7.59 10.54 4.12
CA PHE A 48 -7.91 10.03 2.79
C PHE A 48 -9.12 9.12 2.79
N SER A 49 -9.35 8.33 3.83
CA SER A 49 -10.54 7.48 3.95
C SER A 49 -11.83 8.33 3.96
N ARG A 50 -11.85 9.41 4.76
CA ARG A 50 -13.01 10.31 4.92
C ARG A 50 -13.28 11.21 3.72
N ASP A 51 -12.30 11.47 2.87
CA ASP A 51 -12.44 12.39 1.74
C ASP A 51 -12.98 11.71 0.48
N ASN A 52 -14.26 11.90 0.16
CA ASN A 52 -14.91 11.33 -1.02
C ASN A 52 -14.31 11.80 -2.36
N ALA A 53 -13.55 12.90 -2.40
CA ALA A 53 -12.83 13.31 -3.60
C ALA A 53 -11.65 12.38 -3.92
N ILE A 54 -11.06 11.74 -2.90
CA ILE A 54 -9.98 10.76 -3.07
C ILE A 54 -10.57 9.41 -3.47
N ARG A 55 -10.05 8.87 -4.57
CA ARG A 55 -10.49 7.63 -5.21
C ARG A 55 -9.40 6.57 -5.24
N VAL A 56 -8.14 6.98 -5.27
CA VAL A 56 -6.96 6.09 -5.24
C VAL A 56 -5.91 6.72 -4.35
N VAL A 57 -5.22 5.90 -3.56
CA VAL A 57 -4.11 6.34 -2.70
C VAL A 57 -2.79 5.78 -3.23
N ILE A 58 -1.78 6.62 -3.37
CA ILE A 58 -0.44 6.24 -3.82
C ILE A 58 0.55 6.48 -2.69
N LEU A 59 1.29 5.44 -2.34
CA LEU A 59 2.39 5.51 -1.39
C LEU A 59 3.69 5.65 -2.17
N ARG A 60 4.57 6.56 -1.73
CA ARG A 60 5.93 6.67 -2.28
C ARG A 60 6.95 7.10 -1.22
N GLY A 61 8.23 6.84 -1.49
CA GLY A 61 9.32 7.49 -0.79
C GLY A 61 9.68 8.83 -1.44
N ALA A 62 10.12 9.81 -0.66
CA ALA A 62 10.74 11.02 -1.17
C ALA A 62 12.12 10.72 -1.77
N GLY A 63 12.47 11.43 -2.85
CA GLY A 63 13.73 11.25 -3.56
C GLY A 63 13.77 10.00 -4.45
N ASP A 64 14.98 9.57 -4.82
CA ASP A 64 15.24 8.51 -5.81
C ASP A 64 15.88 7.25 -5.21
N LYS A 65 16.33 7.29 -3.94
CA LYS A 65 17.12 6.21 -3.34
C LYS A 65 16.32 5.08 -2.75
N ALA A 66 15.13 5.36 -2.22
CA ALA A 66 14.34 4.37 -1.53
C ALA A 66 12.86 4.72 -1.50
N PHE A 67 12.04 3.69 -1.63
CA PHE A 67 10.67 3.73 -1.18
C PHE A 67 10.68 3.83 0.35
N ILE A 68 11.14 2.77 1.00
CA ILE A 68 11.35 2.66 2.45
C ILE A 68 12.44 1.60 2.67
N SER A 69 13.56 1.94 3.31
CA SER A 69 14.66 0.98 3.55
C SER A 69 14.50 0.11 4.80
N GLY A 70 13.39 0.25 5.54
CA GLY A 70 13.09 -0.48 6.77
C GLY A 70 12.74 0.45 7.93
N GLY A 71 12.66 -0.08 9.14
CA GLY A 71 12.53 0.73 10.35
C GLY A 71 13.86 1.45 10.66
N ASP A 72 13.79 2.61 11.30
CA ASP A 72 14.98 3.33 11.76
C ASP A 72 15.65 2.63 12.95
N ILE A 73 16.51 1.65 12.63
CA ILE A 73 17.21 0.81 13.62
C ILE A 73 18.14 1.62 14.54
N SER A 74 18.59 2.81 14.10
CA SER A 74 19.46 3.67 14.92
C SER A 74 18.80 4.12 16.23
N LYS A 75 17.47 4.02 16.31
CA LYS A 75 16.68 4.32 17.49
C LYS A 75 16.28 3.09 18.29
N PHE A 76 16.50 1.88 17.78
CA PHE A 76 16.00 0.64 18.39
C PHE A 76 16.59 0.39 19.77
N GLU A 77 17.88 0.67 20.00
CA GLU A 77 18.48 0.51 21.33
C GLU A 77 17.76 1.34 22.41
N ARG A 78 17.25 2.53 22.07
CA ARG A 78 16.50 3.40 22.99
C ARG A 78 15.00 3.13 22.99
N GLN A 79 14.42 2.80 21.83
CA GLN A 79 12.97 2.68 21.65
C GLN A 79 12.44 1.25 21.84
N LEU A 80 13.32 0.24 21.84
CA LEU A 80 13.02 -1.17 22.05
C LEU A 80 13.77 -1.72 23.29
N SER A 81 14.16 -0.82 24.20
CA SER A 81 14.97 -1.14 25.39
C SER A 81 14.22 -1.98 26.42
N THR A 82 12.88 -1.96 26.40
CA THR A 82 12.03 -2.78 27.28
C THR A 82 11.03 -3.60 26.46
N PRO A 83 10.50 -4.70 27.01
CA PRO A 83 9.42 -5.47 26.38
C PRO A 83 8.20 -4.61 26.02
N GLU A 84 7.79 -3.68 26.88
CA GLU A 84 6.64 -2.81 26.66
C GLU A 84 6.87 -1.85 25.49
N ALA A 85 8.08 -1.31 25.37
CA ALA A 85 8.43 -0.41 24.28
C ALA A 85 8.44 -1.13 22.92
N ARG A 86 8.82 -2.42 22.90
CA ARG A 86 8.71 -3.29 21.73
C ARG A 86 7.27 -3.54 21.33
N VAL A 87 6.43 -3.91 22.29
CA VAL A 87 4.98 -4.12 22.06
C VAL A 87 4.32 -2.84 21.54
N ASN A 88 4.65 -1.68 22.10
CA ASN A 88 4.11 -0.41 21.63
C ASN A 88 4.53 -0.12 20.18
N TRP A 89 5.81 -0.31 19.85
CA TRP A 89 6.30 -0.13 18.48
C TRP A 89 5.58 -1.05 17.49
N GLU A 90 5.45 -2.33 17.83
CA GLU A 90 4.72 -3.30 17.02
C GLU A 90 3.27 -2.90 16.83
N ASN A 91 2.57 -2.50 17.90
CA ASN A 91 1.16 -2.09 17.86
C ASN A 91 0.92 -0.88 16.97
N VAL A 92 1.73 0.18 17.11
CA VAL A 92 1.56 1.41 16.32
C VAL A 92 1.88 1.16 14.84
N THR A 93 2.98 0.45 14.56
CA THR A 93 3.38 0.16 13.18
C THR A 93 2.46 -0.87 12.53
N PHE A 94 1.87 -1.77 13.30
CA PHE A 94 0.81 -2.68 12.86
C PHE A 94 -0.47 -1.90 12.56
N HIS A 95 -0.91 -1.03 13.47
CA HIS A 95 -2.14 -0.24 13.31
C HIS A 95 -2.13 0.58 12.01
N ALA A 96 -1.03 1.29 11.73
CA ALA A 96 -0.92 2.09 10.51
C ALA A 96 -0.94 1.23 9.23
N ARG A 97 -0.29 0.06 9.24
CA ARG A 97 -0.33 -0.90 8.11
C ARG A 97 -1.70 -1.55 7.97
N ASN A 98 -2.39 -1.81 9.07
CA ASN A 98 -3.73 -2.37 9.06
C ASN A 98 -4.75 -1.36 8.51
N LEU A 99 -4.63 -0.07 8.85
CA LEU A 99 -5.41 1.00 8.22
C LEU A 99 -5.21 1.02 6.70
N LEU A 100 -3.98 0.81 6.23
CA LEU A 100 -3.68 0.72 4.80
C LEU A 100 -4.37 -0.50 4.16
N ALA A 101 -4.23 -1.68 4.76
CA ALA A 101 -4.78 -2.94 4.24
C ALA A 101 -6.32 -2.93 4.21
N THR A 102 -6.95 -2.27 5.19
CA THR A 102 -8.40 -2.19 5.35
C THR A 102 -9.02 -0.95 4.71
N LEU A 103 -8.22 -0.08 4.07
CA LEU A 103 -8.70 1.12 3.42
C LEU A 103 -9.71 0.76 2.31
N GLU A 104 -10.89 1.36 2.34
CA GLU A 104 -11.96 1.15 1.34
C GLU A 104 -11.68 1.85 -0.02
N LYS A 105 -10.40 2.11 -0.31
CA LYS A 105 -9.91 2.73 -1.54
C LYS A 105 -8.73 1.93 -2.09
N PRO A 106 -8.59 1.81 -3.42
CA PRO A 106 -7.39 1.25 -4.04
C PRO A 106 -6.12 1.95 -3.58
N THR A 107 -5.09 1.15 -3.34
CA THR A 107 -3.77 1.59 -2.89
C THR A 107 -2.69 1.08 -3.83
N ILE A 108 -1.75 1.96 -4.19
CA ILE A 108 -0.63 1.64 -5.07
C ILE A 108 0.68 2.03 -4.36
N ALA A 109 1.58 1.07 -4.19
CA ALA A 109 2.96 1.37 -3.82
C ALA A 109 3.75 1.73 -5.10
N MET A 110 4.17 2.99 -5.20
CA MET A 110 5.10 3.48 -6.23
C MET A 110 6.54 3.33 -5.71
N ILE A 111 7.21 2.27 -6.14
CA ILE A 111 8.47 1.83 -5.53
C ILE A 111 9.65 2.23 -6.40
N ARG A 112 10.53 3.10 -5.87
CA ARG A 112 11.81 3.45 -6.48
C ARG A 112 12.96 3.13 -5.54
N GLY A 113 14.06 2.59 -6.07
CA GLY A 113 15.23 2.22 -5.27
C GLY A 113 14.92 1.15 -4.21
N TYR A 114 15.44 1.31 -2.99
CA TYR A 114 15.29 0.32 -1.93
C TYR A 114 13.87 0.20 -1.36
N CYS A 115 13.37 -1.03 -1.31
CA CYS A 115 12.16 -1.46 -0.58
C CYS A 115 12.52 -2.66 0.30
N LEU A 116 12.93 -2.39 1.54
CA LEU A 116 13.57 -3.41 2.39
C LEU A 116 12.89 -3.55 3.75
N GLY A 117 12.88 -4.76 4.29
CA GLY A 117 12.40 -5.06 5.65
C GLY A 117 10.98 -4.55 5.88
N GLY A 118 10.78 -3.67 6.86
CA GLY A 118 9.46 -3.06 7.10
C GLY A 118 8.93 -2.22 5.92
N GLY A 119 9.79 -1.78 4.99
CA GLY A 119 9.35 -1.21 3.71
C GLY A 119 8.60 -2.21 2.82
N MET A 120 9.01 -3.48 2.82
CA MET A 120 8.21 -4.56 2.23
C MET A 120 6.87 -4.69 2.96
N GLY A 121 6.86 -4.53 4.29
CA GLY A 121 5.63 -4.53 5.08
C GLY A 121 4.62 -3.48 4.58
N TRP A 122 5.06 -2.26 4.31
CA TRP A 122 4.20 -1.22 3.72
C TRP A 122 3.77 -1.56 2.29
N ALA A 123 4.72 -1.94 1.43
CA ALA A 123 4.43 -2.24 0.03
C ALA A 123 3.44 -3.41 -0.14
N LEU A 124 3.62 -4.48 0.64
CA LEU A 124 2.79 -5.68 0.57
C LEU A 124 1.38 -5.46 1.13
N ASN A 125 1.17 -4.43 1.96
CA ASN A 125 -0.16 -4.03 2.43
C ASN A 125 -0.89 -3.09 1.45
N CYS A 126 -0.23 -2.62 0.38
CA CYS A 126 -0.93 -2.01 -0.75
C CYS A 126 -1.58 -3.08 -1.63
N ASP A 127 -2.65 -2.71 -2.33
CA ASP A 127 -3.33 -3.59 -3.29
C ASP A 127 -2.41 -3.89 -4.48
N LEU A 128 -1.76 -2.86 -5.01
CA LEU A 128 -0.88 -2.93 -6.17
C LEU A 128 0.51 -2.38 -5.87
N ARG A 129 1.53 -2.92 -6.54
CA ARG A 129 2.94 -2.52 -6.44
C ARG A 129 3.51 -2.34 -7.83
N ILE A 130 3.93 -1.12 -8.15
CA ILE A 130 4.57 -0.76 -9.42
C ILE A 130 5.93 -0.20 -9.09
N CYS A 131 6.99 -0.69 -9.74
CA CYS A 131 8.35 -0.29 -9.42
C CYS A 131 9.17 0.12 -10.62
N SER A 132 10.22 0.91 -10.36
CA SER A 132 11.26 1.18 -11.34
C SER A 132 12.22 0.01 -11.48
N GLU A 133 12.85 -0.10 -12.64
CA GLU A 133 13.86 -1.14 -12.95
C GLU A 133 15.07 -1.15 -11.99
N ASP A 134 15.40 -0.01 -11.38
CA ASP A 134 16.48 0.14 -10.40
C ASP A 134 16.09 -0.29 -8.98
N ALA A 135 14.83 -0.69 -8.75
CA ALA A 135 14.34 -1.07 -7.45
C ALA A 135 15.01 -2.36 -6.91
N LYS A 136 15.20 -2.39 -5.58
CA LYS A 136 15.79 -3.51 -4.85
C LYS A 136 14.91 -3.92 -3.68
N PHE A 137 14.60 -5.20 -3.61
CA PHE A 137 13.67 -5.78 -2.64
C PHE A 137 14.39 -6.75 -1.71
N GLY A 138 13.88 -6.94 -0.50
CA GLY A 138 14.40 -7.96 0.41
C GLY A 138 14.00 -7.74 1.86
N ILE A 139 14.11 -8.80 2.67
CA ILE A 139 13.80 -8.76 4.09
C ILE A 139 15.07 -9.18 4.85
N PRO A 140 15.95 -8.24 5.24
CA PRO A 140 17.27 -8.57 5.80
C PRO A 140 17.22 -9.04 7.26
N ALA A 141 16.06 -9.48 7.74
CA ALA A 141 15.77 -9.72 9.17
C ALA A 141 16.68 -10.77 9.80
N ALA A 142 16.96 -11.87 9.08
CA ALA A 142 17.84 -12.93 9.56
C ALA A 142 19.28 -12.46 9.80
N LYS A 143 19.74 -11.43 9.08
CA LYS A 143 21.08 -10.82 9.27
C LYS A 143 21.19 -10.00 10.55
N LEU A 144 20.06 -9.66 11.17
CA LEU A 144 19.95 -8.76 12.33
C LEU A 144 19.28 -9.42 13.53
N SER A 145 18.96 -10.72 13.47
CA SER A 145 18.19 -11.43 14.50
C SER A 145 16.82 -10.76 14.81
N ILE A 146 16.13 -10.29 13.76
CA ILE A 146 14.81 -9.67 13.88
C ILE A 146 13.72 -10.68 13.52
N GLY A 147 12.76 -10.88 14.42
CA GLY A 147 11.56 -11.68 14.15
C GLY A 147 10.47 -10.86 13.45
N TYR A 148 9.64 -11.55 12.65
CA TYR A 148 8.41 -10.99 12.09
C TYR A 148 7.22 -11.72 12.70
N GLY A 149 6.20 -10.96 13.12
CA GLY A 149 4.94 -11.53 13.58
C GLY A 149 4.21 -12.29 12.46
N ALA A 150 3.26 -13.14 12.85
CA ALA A 150 2.51 -14.01 11.94
C ALA A 150 1.86 -13.24 10.78
N ASP A 151 1.31 -12.05 11.02
CA ASP A 151 0.65 -11.25 10.00
C ASP A 151 1.61 -10.79 8.89
N GLY A 152 2.83 -10.40 9.25
CA GLY A 152 3.85 -10.01 8.29
C GLY A 152 4.33 -11.19 7.43
N ILE A 153 4.43 -12.37 8.03
CA ILE A 153 4.77 -13.60 7.32
C ILE A 153 3.62 -14.05 6.42
N ARG A 154 2.37 -14.03 6.93
CA ARG A 154 1.16 -14.35 6.16
C ARG A 154 1.05 -13.45 4.94
N GLN A 155 1.18 -12.14 5.12
CA GLN A 155 1.14 -11.20 4.00
C GLN A 155 2.17 -11.57 2.93
N LEU A 156 3.41 -11.87 3.30
CA LEU A 156 4.42 -12.31 2.33
C LEU A 156 4.00 -13.61 1.62
N MET A 157 3.55 -14.62 2.38
CA MET A 157 3.14 -15.91 1.84
C MET A 157 1.96 -15.79 0.87
N ASP A 158 1.02 -14.89 1.11
CA ASP A 158 -0.14 -14.68 0.23
C ASP A 158 0.28 -14.19 -1.16
N HIS A 159 1.44 -13.53 -1.30
CA HIS A 159 1.97 -13.07 -2.60
C HIS A 159 2.86 -14.10 -3.28
N VAL A 160 3.75 -14.78 -2.54
CA VAL A 160 4.84 -15.57 -3.14
C VAL A 160 4.78 -17.07 -2.84
N GLY A 161 3.83 -17.49 -2.00
CA GLY A 161 3.73 -18.84 -1.48
C GLY A 161 4.78 -19.19 -0.41
N PRO A 162 4.59 -20.31 0.31
CA PRO A 162 5.39 -20.63 1.49
C PRO A 162 6.86 -20.93 1.20
N SER A 163 7.17 -21.54 0.04
CA SER A 163 8.55 -21.89 -0.33
C SER A 163 9.39 -20.64 -0.58
N THR A 164 8.90 -19.75 -1.44
CA THR A 164 9.56 -18.48 -1.75
C THR A 164 9.65 -17.57 -0.53
N ALA A 165 8.60 -17.53 0.31
CA ALA A 165 8.64 -16.75 1.55
C ALA A 165 9.79 -17.22 2.46
N LYS A 166 9.99 -18.54 2.59
CA LYS A 166 11.13 -19.11 3.33
C LYS A 166 12.46 -18.73 2.70
N GLU A 167 12.62 -18.80 1.37
CA GLU A 167 13.85 -18.36 0.70
C GLU A 167 14.18 -16.90 1.04
N ILE A 168 13.20 -15.99 0.89
CA ILE A 168 13.36 -14.57 1.17
C ILE A 168 13.80 -14.35 2.62
N LEU A 169 13.12 -15.01 3.56
CA LEU A 169 13.37 -14.85 5.00
C LEU A 169 14.70 -15.49 5.44
N TYR A 170 15.05 -16.66 4.91
CA TYR A 170 16.24 -17.42 5.33
C TYR A 170 17.51 -16.85 4.73
N THR A 171 17.48 -16.56 3.43
CA THR A 171 18.67 -16.04 2.73
C THR A 171 18.92 -14.58 3.05
N ALA A 172 17.86 -13.82 3.38
CA ALA A 172 17.92 -12.38 3.61
C ALA A 172 18.64 -11.62 2.47
N ARG A 173 18.62 -12.18 1.25
CA ARG A 173 19.27 -11.61 0.08
C ARG A 173 18.42 -10.49 -0.51
N GLN A 174 19.03 -9.72 -1.40
CA GLN A 174 18.29 -8.75 -2.19
C GLN A 174 17.86 -9.37 -3.52
N TYR A 175 16.74 -8.85 -4.03
CA TYR A 175 16.14 -9.22 -5.29
C TYR A 175 16.05 -7.97 -6.17
N SER A 176 16.40 -8.12 -7.45
CA SER A 176 16.18 -7.09 -8.47
C SER A 176 14.68 -6.87 -8.74
N ALA A 177 14.33 -5.77 -9.42
CA ALA A 177 12.96 -5.51 -9.86
C ALA A 177 12.40 -6.67 -10.71
N GLN A 178 13.20 -7.26 -11.60
CA GLN A 178 12.75 -8.36 -12.46
C GLN A 178 12.59 -9.68 -11.70
N GLU A 179 13.45 -9.96 -10.71
CA GLU A 179 13.20 -11.08 -9.82
C GLU A 179 11.93 -10.85 -8.99
N ALA A 180 11.73 -9.66 -8.46
CA ALA A 180 10.52 -9.32 -7.70
C ALA A 180 9.25 -9.53 -8.53
N LEU A 181 9.28 -9.15 -9.82
CA LEU A 181 8.17 -9.41 -10.76
C LEU A 181 7.92 -10.91 -10.91
N ARG A 182 8.98 -11.68 -11.19
CA ARG A 182 8.89 -13.15 -11.34
C ARG A 182 8.39 -13.86 -10.09
N LEU A 183 8.71 -13.35 -8.91
CA LEU A 183 8.27 -13.91 -7.63
C LEU A 183 6.83 -13.51 -7.26
N GLY A 184 6.20 -12.56 -7.97
CA GLY A 184 4.88 -12.04 -7.63
C GLY A 184 4.89 -10.91 -6.58
N LEU A 185 6.06 -10.38 -6.23
CA LEU A 185 6.18 -9.27 -5.27
C LEU A 185 5.74 -7.93 -5.86
N VAL A 186 5.79 -7.76 -7.18
CA VAL A 186 5.34 -6.54 -7.87
C VAL A 186 4.48 -6.88 -9.07
N ASN A 187 3.56 -5.98 -9.42
CA ASN A 187 2.67 -6.14 -10.57
C ASN A 187 3.32 -5.71 -11.88
N GLN A 188 4.17 -4.68 -11.85
CA GLN A 188 4.76 -4.09 -13.05
C GLN A 188 6.13 -3.46 -12.73
N VAL A 189 7.06 -3.59 -13.69
CA VAL A 189 8.36 -2.90 -13.71
C VAL A 189 8.39 -1.92 -14.88
N VAL A 190 8.85 -0.69 -14.67
CA VAL A 190 8.98 0.35 -15.70
C VAL A 190 10.33 1.08 -15.61
N PRO A 191 10.76 1.80 -16.65
CA PRO A 191 11.94 2.66 -16.56
C PRO A 191 11.81 3.70 -15.44
N ALA A 192 12.92 3.99 -14.74
CA ALA A 192 12.88 4.90 -13.59
C ALA A 192 12.40 6.32 -13.94
N ALA A 193 12.65 6.77 -15.17
CA ALA A 193 12.20 8.06 -15.68
C ALA A 193 10.68 8.12 -15.92
N GLU A 194 10.04 6.98 -16.14
CA GLU A 194 8.62 6.88 -16.49
C GLU A 194 7.73 6.50 -15.30
N LEU A 195 8.33 6.12 -14.16
CA LEU A 195 7.60 5.55 -13.02
C LEU A 195 6.46 6.45 -12.53
N GLU A 196 6.71 7.73 -12.27
CA GLU A 196 5.67 8.62 -11.73
C GLU A 196 4.55 8.87 -12.76
N SER A 197 4.90 9.10 -14.03
CA SER A 197 3.90 9.29 -15.08
C SER A 197 3.05 8.05 -15.31
N PHE A 198 3.68 6.87 -15.30
CA PHE A 198 2.98 5.60 -15.47
C PHE A 198 2.01 5.34 -14.30
N VAL A 199 2.49 5.46 -13.06
CA VAL A 199 1.68 5.20 -11.87
C VAL A 199 0.53 6.21 -11.74
N ARG A 200 0.76 7.48 -12.10
CA ARG A 200 -0.29 8.50 -12.16
C ARG A 200 -1.37 8.11 -13.18
N SER A 201 -1.00 7.81 -14.41
CA SER A 201 -1.96 7.40 -15.45
C SER A 201 -2.74 6.15 -15.01
N TYR A 202 -2.06 5.17 -14.44
CA TYR A 202 -2.67 3.94 -13.94
C TYR A 202 -3.68 4.20 -12.81
N ALA A 203 -3.35 5.13 -11.90
CA ALA A 203 -4.25 5.55 -10.84
C ALA A 203 -5.44 6.37 -11.38
N GLU A 204 -5.25 7.19 -12.41
CA GLU A 204 -6.31 7.93 -13.09
C GLU A 204 -7.30 6.99 -13.78
N ASP A 205 -6.81 5.93 -14.43
CA ASP A 205 -7.66 4.89 -15.02
C ASP A 205 -8.54 4.21 -13.96
N ILE A 206 -7.96 3.87 -12.81
CA ILE A 206 -8.72 3.31 -11.67
C ILE A 206 -9.72 4.36 -11.13
N ALA A 207 -9.29 5.61 -10.93
CA ALA A 207 -10.13 6.66 -10.37
C ALA A 207 -11.34 7.01 -11.25
N ASN A 208 -11.21 6.83 -12.57
CA ASN A 208 -12.27 7.04 -13.57
C ASN A 208 -13.31 5.90 -13.61
N ASN A 209 -13.07 4.77 -12.94
CA ASN A 209 -14.01 3.65 -12.88
C ASN A 209 -15.04 3.80 -11.74
N ALA A 210 -16.07 2.95 -11.77
CA ALA A 210 -17.14 2.95 -10.77
C ALA A 210 -16.57 2.56 -9.39
N PRO A 211 -16.62 3.45 -8.39
CA PRO A 211 -15.99 3.24 -7.08
C PRO A 211 -16.65 2.14 -6.27
N LEU A 212 -17.97 2.03 -6.32
CA LEU A 212 -18.69 1.00 -5.58
C LEU A 212 -18.35 -0.37 -6.14
N ALA A 213 -18.17 -0.49 -7.47
CA ALA A 213 -17.72 -1.72 -8.09
C ALA A 213 -16.29 -2.09 -7.69
N ILE A 214 -15.39 -1.10 -7.62
CA ILE A 214 -14.02 -1.29 -7.15
C ILE A 214 -13.99 -1.69 -5.66
N LEU A 215 -14.76 -1.00 -4.80
CA LEU A 215 -14.87 -1.32 -3.38
C LEU A 215 -15.42 -2.73 -3.17
N ASN A 216 -16.43 -3.12 -3.95
CA ASN A 216 -16.95 -4.49 -3.95
C ASN A 216 -15.86 -5.50 -4.32
N ALA A 217 -15.11 -5.25 -5.39
CA ALA A 217 -14.03 -6.14 -5.82
C ALA A 217 -12.93 -6.27 -4.75
N LYS A 218 -12.46 -5.14 -4.20
CA LYS A 218 -11.47 -5.13 -3.12
C LYS A 218 -11.98 -5.87 -1.88
N THR A 219 -13.21 -5.59 -1.45
CA THR A 219 -13.83 -6.27 -0.29
C THR A 219 -13.91 -7.77 -0.52
N ALA A 220 -14.38 -8.20 -1.69
CA ALA A 220 -14.49 -9.63 -2.01
C ALA A 220 -13.13 -10.32 -1.96
N VAL A 221 -12.09 -9.74 -2.58
CA VAL A 221 -10.73 -10.29 -2.55
C VAL A 221 -10.20 -10.35 -1.11
N ASN A 222 -10.31 -9.26 -0.35
CA ASN A 222 -9.83 -9.19 1.03
C ASN A 222 -10.52 -10.19 1.97
N GLU A 223 -11.81 -10.49 1.75
CA GLU A 223 -12.50 -11.51 2.53
C GLU A 223 -12.15 -12.93 2.07
N LEU A 224 -11.93 -13.16 0.78
CA LEU A 224 -11.67 -14.50 0.24
C LEU A 224 -10.27 -15.04 0.55
N VAL A 225 -9.28 -14.16 0.76
CA VAL A 225 -7.92 -14.56 1.18
C VAL A 225 -7.85 -14.99 2.65
N LYS A 226 -8.84 -14.63 3.47
CA LYS A 226 -8.89 -15.07 4.87
C LYS A 226 -9.20 -16.56 4.96
N ASP A 227 -8.86 -17.12 6.13
CA ASP A 227 -9.27 -18.48 6.50
C ASP A 227 -10.81 -18.56 6.48
N PRO A 228 -11.43 -19.67 6.01
CA PRO A 228 -12.87 -19.75 5.79
C PRO A 228 -13.76 -19.34 6.97
N VAL A 229 -13.28 -19.55 8.20
CA VAL A 229 -13.99 -19.20 9.44
C VAL A 229 -14.03 -17.70 9.74
N ASP A 230 -13.08 -16.93 9.19
CA ASP A 230 -12.93 -15.49 9.46
C ASP A 230 -13.54 -14.62 8.35
N ARG A 231 -14.10 -15.24 7.31
CA ARG A 231 -14.67 -14.54 6.14
C ARG A 231 -16.00 -13.89 6.49
N ASN A 232 -16.18 -12.64 6.12
CA ASN A 232 -17.47 -11.95 6.21
C ASN A 232 -18.20 -11.99 4.86
N MET A 233 -18.80 -13.15 4.52
CA MET A 233 -19.54 -13.30 3.26
C MET A 233 -20.81 -12.44 3.20
N ALA A 234 -21.38 -12.07 4.35
CA ALA A 234 -22.50 -11.14 4.41
C ALA A 234 -22.10 -9.73 3.95
N LEU A 235 -20.89 -9.27 4.30
CA LEU A 235 -20.33 -8.02 3.82
C LEU A 235 -20.10 -8.06 2.30
N VAL A 236 -19.55 -9.16 1.77
CA VAL A 236 -19.36 -9.33 0.30
C VAL A 236 -20.70 -9.24 -0.43
N ALA A 237 -21.73 -9.96 0.05
CA ALA A 237 -23.07 -9.92 -0.54
C ALA A 237 -23.69 -8.52 -0.45
N LYS A 238 -23.51 -7.82 0.67
CA LYS A 238 -23.96 -6.44 0.87
C LYS A 238 -23.31 -5.49 -0.15
N ARG A 239 -21.98 -5.54 -0.32
CA ARG A 239 -21.27 -4.70 -1.30
C ARG A 239 -21.73 -4.97 -2.74
N ALA A 240 -21.97 -6.23 -3.10
CA ALA A 240 -22.49 -6.57 -4.42
C ALA A 240 -23.92 -6.02 -4.66
N ALA A 241 -24.77 -6.06 -3.65
CA ALA A 241 -26.11 -5.47 -3.70
C ALA A 241 -26.06 -3.93 -3.82
N GLU A 242 -25.16 -3.27 -3.07
CA GLU A 242 -24.94 -1.82 -3.15
C GLU A 242 -24.55 -1.38 -4.56
N VAL A 243 -23.67 -2.13 -5.24
CA VAL A 243 -23.33 -1.86 -6.65
C VAL A 243 -24.57 -1.92 -7.53
N THR A 244 -25.36 -2.98 -7.43
CA THR A 244 -26.53 -3.19 -8.31
C THR A 244 -27.62 -2.13 -8.09
N GLY A 245 -27.77 -1.65 -6.84
CA GLY A 245 -28.73 -0.62 -6.47
C GLY A 245 -28.26 0.83 -6.69
N SER A 246 -27.01 1.04 -7.15
CA SER A 246 -26.40 2.37 -7.25
C SER A 246 -26.83 3.16 -8.49
N GLN A 247 -26.73 4.49 -8.41
CA GLN A 247 -26.85 5.37 -9.57
C GLN A 247 -25.72 5.11 -10.57
N ASP A 248 -24.52 4.80 -10.10
CA ASP A 248 -23.37 4.45 -10.93
C ASP A 248 -23.64 3.21 -11.82
N HIS A 249 -24.44 2.26 -11.35
CA HIS A 249 -24.84 1.10 -12.16
C HIS A 249 -25.79 1.47 -13.29
N ILE A 250 -26.68 2.43 -13.08
CA ILE A 250 -27.56 2.96 -14.12
C ILE A 250 -26.73 3.76 -15.13
N GLU A 251 -25.91 4.69 -14.64
CA GLU A 251 -25.04 5.54 -15.43
C GLU A 251 -24.07 4.74 -16.30
N GLY A 252 -23.41 3.72 -15.75
CA GLY A 252 -22.49 2.88 -16.49
C GLY A 252 -23.15 2.17 -17.69
N ARG A 253 -24.39 1.68 -17.51
CA ARG A 253 -25.14 1.04 -18.60
C ARG A 253 -25.60 2.06 -19.64
N GLN A 254 -26.10 3.22 -19.21
CA GLN A 254 -26.54 4.28 -20.13
C GLN A 254 -25.37 4.82 -20.95
N ALA A 255 -24.26 5.17 -20.30
CA ALA A 255 -23.06 5.65 -20.96
C ALA A 255 -22.51 4.66 -21.99
N PHE A 256 -22.54 3.35 -21.67
CA PHE A 256 -22.14 2.29 -22.60
C PHE A 256 -23.03 2.23 -23.84
N LEU A 257 -24.36 2.28 -23.66
CA LEU A 257 -25.32 2.29 -24.79
C LEU A 257 -25.20 3.56 -25.64
N GLU A 258 -24.95 4.70 -25.00
CA GLU A 258 -24.79 6.02 -25.64
C GLU A 258 -23.38 6.27 -26.20
N LYS A 259 -22.44 5.34 -25.98
CA LYS A 259 -21.01 5.45 -26.38
C LYS A 259 -20.33 6.73 -25.88
N ARG A 260 -20.65 7.15 -24.65
CA ARG A 260 -20.02 8.28 -23.97
C ARG A 260 -19.23 7.81 -22.75
N LYS A 261 -18.35 8.67 -22.24
CA LYS A 261 -17.65 8.40 -20.98
C LYS A 261 -18.66 8.47 -19.81
N PRO A 262 -18.69 7.48 -18.90
CA PRO A 262 -19.54 7.54 -17.72
C PRO A 262 -19.02 8.57 -16.70
N VAL A 263 -19.93 9.12 -15.90
CA VAL A 263 -19.63 10.02 -14.78
C VAL A 263 -20.04 9.35 -13.47
N PHE A 264 -19.11 8.63 -12.87
CA PHE A 264 -19.37 7.92 -11.61
C PHE A 264 -19.24 8.85 -10.39
N THR A 265 -20.21 8.79 -9.49
CA THR A 265 -20.29 9.64 -8.29
C THR A 265 -20.17 8.87 -6.97
N GLY A 266 -20.18 7.53 -7.03
CA GLY A 266 -20.15 6.66 -5.85
C GLY A 266 -21.46 6.63 -5.08
N LYS A 267 -22.58 6.76 -5.80
CA LYS A 267 -23.94 6.74 -5.28
C LYS A 267 -24.80 5.79 -6.11
#